data_AF-A0A1W0A062-F1
#
_entry.id   AF-A0A1W0A062-F1
#
_cell.length_a   1.000
_cell.length_b   1.000
_cell.length_c   1.000
_cell.angle_alpha   90.00
_cell.angle_beta   90.00
_cell.angle_gamma   90.00
#
_symmetry.space_group_name_H-M   'P 1'
#
loop_
_entity.id
_entity.type
_entity.pdbx_description
1 polymer ?
#
loop_
_entity_poly.entity_id
_entity_poly.type
_entity_poly.pdbx_seq_one_letter_code
_entity_poly.pdbx_strand_id
1 'polypeptide(L)'
;MDANELKHFEMLCTALYQSSDERERSLAQQNVLVLQSSAEHIPRCQHILDNSTNMFALLVASTSLTKLITTHWNNFTPAQRIDIRNYVLGYLAQKGPNLEKYVTVSLIQLVCRLTKFGWFDDEQFRELNHEVSKFLQATVDHCIIGLQILNELVTEMNQPVSGRNLTFHRKIAVAFRDASLFHIFQVALTTVKTLHLKSIPGATADQENRMAEFALNLAIKCLSFDFIGINPDESAEDAGALQVPTSWRLIIQEPETMTLLFDFYNAAPAGSPNAPRCLETLMLLASVRRSLFSPDQERAAFLSRLLTGICRIISTQQGLSDPNNYHEFCRLLSRLKSNYQLSELMKAESFQDWMELTPTFTVKSFTQWQWSANSVHYLLGLWSRLVAALPYVRTERNGAASIAFLDNSIPRIVQSYVQSRLDSALQVSQDDTLDDPLEDEGSLAEQFDKLPTICHYNYRVIGEYLLQMFDTILTQYREACALAMDAQMDDDDDTLGRGIHGLEMQLAWLIYIVGSIIGGHSYASPQAADGDEIVDADLSNRVFSTMKIVEHRLIQSGGRVKCHIHLELAFLH
;
A
#
# COMPACT_ATOMS: atom_id res chain seq x y z
N MET A 1 4.72 -19.72 43.66
CA MET A 1 5.94 -18.93 43.48
C MET A 1 6.01 -17.98 44.65
N ASP A 2 7.09 -17.97 45.42
CA ASP A 2 7.23 -17.03 46.54
C ASP A 2 7.78 -15.66 46.09
N ALA A 3 7.88 -14.70 47.02
CA ALA A 3 8.32 -13.34 46.71
C ALA A 3 9.79 -13.27 46.24
N ASN A 4 10.66 -14.17 46.72
CA ASN A 4 12.06 -14.19 46.33
C ASN A 4 12.23 -14.79 44.93
N GLU A 5 11.47 -15.86 44.63
CA GLU A 5 11.40 -16.45 43.30
C GLU A 5 10.87 -15.45 42.27
N LEU A 6 9.84 -14.66 42.62
CA LEU A 6 9.32 -13.61 41.75
C LEU A 6 10.39 -12.55 41.47
N LYS A 7 11.06 -12.03 42.52
CA LYS A 7 12.11 -11.02 42.36
C LYS A 7 13.27 -11.52 41.51
N HIS A 8 13.68 -12.78 41.70
CA HIS A 8 14.71 -13.39 40.86
C HIS A 8 14.26 -13.50 39.40
N PHE A 9 13.01 -13.91 39.16
CA PHE A 9 12.44 -13.96 37.81
C PHE A 9 12.39 -12.59 37.14
N GLU A 10 12.03 -11.53 37.88
CA GLU A 10 12.04 -10.15 37.39
C GLU A 10 13.45 -9.71 36.97
N MET A 11 14.47 -10.06 37.77
CA MET A 11 15.88 -9.78 37.42
C MET A 11 16.29 -10.48 36.12
N LEU A 12 15.90 -11.75 35.93
CA LEU A 12 16.18 -12.48 34.69
C LEU A 12 15.47 -11.83 33.49
N CYS A 13 14.21 -11.41 33.64
CA CYS A 13 13.48 -10.72 32.57
C CYS A 13 14.15 -9.39 32.21
N THR A 14 14.59 -8.61 33.19
CA THR A 14 15.33 -7.37 32.94
C THR A 14 16.65 -7.66 32.22
N ALA A 15 17.43 -8.65 32.67
CA ALA A 15 18.68 -9.04 32.03
C ALA A 15 18.47 -9.48 30.57
N LEU A 16 17.40 -10.23 30.28
CA LEU A 16 17.06 -10.68 28.93
C LEU A 16 16.92 -9.53 27.92
N TYR A 17 16.28 -8.42 28.32
CA TYR A 17 15.99 -7.30 27.42
C TYR A 17 16.99 -6.14 27.51
N GLN A 18 17.73 -6.00 28.62
CA GLN A 18 18.59 -4.83 28.87
C GLN A 18 20.09 -5.14 28.98
N SER A 19 20.50 -6.40 29.19
CA SER A 19 21.93 -6.70 29.34
C SER A 19 22.69 -6.53 28.01
N SER A 20 23.89 -5.94 28.10
CA SER A 20 24.83 -5.86 26.98
C SER A 20 25.71 -7.11 26.82
N ASP A 21 25.72 -8.02 27.81
CA ASP A 21 26.45 -9.29 27.75
C ASP A 21 25.57 -10.38 27.11
N GLU A 22 26.03 -10.92 25.99
CA GLU A 22 25.36 -12.00 25.26
C GLU A 22 25.22 -13.29 26.09
N ARG A 23 26.19 -13.62 26.95
CA ARG A 23 26.13 -14.81 27.80
C ARG A 23 25.07 -14.66 28.88
N GLU A 24 24.99 -13.48 29.49
CA GLU A 24 23.98 -13.17 30.50
C GLU A 24 22.57 -13.19 29.88
N ARG A 25 22.38 -12.56 28.72
CA ARG A 25 21.10 -12.63 27.98
C ARG A 25 20.71 -14.06 27.64
N SER A 26 21.64 -14.87 27.14
CA SER A 26 21.37 -16.27 26.78
C SER A 26 20.97 -17.11 28.00
N LEU A 27 21.67 -16.93 29.12
CA LEU A 27 21.33 -17.62 30.37
C LEU A 27 19.96 -17.18 30.92
N ALA A 28 19.68 -15.87 30.89
CA ALA A 28 18.39 -15.33 31.27
C ALA A 28 17.26 -15.91 30.39
N GLN A 29 17.47 -15.95 29.07
CA GLN A 29 16.54 -16.52 28.12
C GLN A 29 16.23 -17.99 28.43
N GLN A 30 17.27 -18.81 28.64
CA GLN A 30 17.10 -20.23 28.93
C GLN A 30 16.26 -20.46 30.18
N ASN A 31 16.51 -19.68 31.25
CA ASN A 31 15.78 -19.80 32.51
C ASN A 31 14.32 -19.31 32.38
N VAL A 32 14.10 -18.22 31.66
CA VAL A 32 12.77 -17.66 31.43
C VAL A 32 11.92 -18.59 30.56
N LEU A 33 12.50 -19.21 29.53
CA LEU A 33 11.79 -20.12 28.63
C LEU A 33 11.29 -21.40 29.31
N VAL A 34 11.82 -21.76 30.49
CA VAL A 34 11.28 -22.86 31.30
C VAL A 34 9.78 -22.65 31.58
N LEU A 35 9.35 -21.38 31.72
CA LEU A 35 7.94 -21.05 31.93
C LEU A 35 7.04 -21.55 30.79
N GLN A 36 7.58 -21.78 29.59
CA GLN A 36 6.85 -22.24 28.40
C GLN A 36 6.88 -23.75 28.21
N SER A 37 7.55 -24.50 29.08
CA SER A 37 7.84 -25.93 28.87
C SER A 37 6.68 -26.87 29.21
N SER A 38 5.75 -26.43 30.07
CA SER A 38 4.65 -27.26 30.57
C SER A 38 3.42 -26.43 30.92
N ALA A 39 2.23 -27.00 30.67
CA ALA A 39 0.95 -26.41 31.07
C ALA A 39 0.83 -26.16 32.59
N GLU A 40 1.60 -26.86 33.42
CA GLU A 40 1.67 -26.66 34.88
C GLU A 40 2.17 -25.27 35.28
N HIS A 41 2.81 -24.54 34.36
CA HIS A 41 3.31 -23.19 34.60
C HIS A 41 2.28 -22.08 34.37
N ILE A 42 1.05 -22.40 33.94
CA ILE A 42 0.00 -21.39 33.76
C ILE A 42 -0.34 -20.63 35.05
N PRO A 43 -0.57 -21.30 36.21
CA PRO A 43 -0.79 -20.59 37.47
C PRO A 43 0.39 -19.69 37.85
N ARG A 44 1.61 -20.06 37.45
CA ARG A 44 2.80 -19.22 37.67
C ARG A 44 2.79 -17.98 36.78
N CYS A 45 2.34 -18.10 35.52
CA CYS A 45 2.15 -16.94 34.64
C CYS A 45 1.12 -15.96 35.22
N GLN A 46 -0.03 -16.47 35.68
CA GLN A 46 -1.06 -15.64 36.32
C GLN A 46 -0.53 -14.97 37.60
N HIS A 47 0.20 -15.71 38.43
CA HIS A 47 0.83 -15.14 39.62
C HIS A 47 1.82 -14.00 39.30
N ILE A 48 2.61 -14.11 38.22
CA ILE A 48 3.48 -13.01 37.76
C ILE A 48 2.64 -11.81 37.35
N LEU A 49 1.58 -12.02 36.56
CA LEU A 49 0.69 -10.94 36.11
C LEU A 49 0.05 -10.20 37.30
N ASP A 50 -0.40 -10.93 38.30
CA ASP A 50 -1.09 -10.35 39.46
C ASP A 50 -0.16 -9.54 40.35
N ASN A 51 1.08 -10.01 40.56
CA ASN A 51 1.97 -9.52 41.61
C ASN A 51 3.19 -8.72 41.12
N SER A 52 3.59 -8.83 39.85
CA SER A 52 4.74 -8.10 39.32
C SER A 52 4.35 -6.70 38.87
N THR A 53 5.25 -5.74 39.10
CA THR A 53 5.22 -4.41 38.48
C THR A 53 6.28 -4.24 37.40
N ASN A 54 7.08 -5.30 37.13
CA ASN A 54 8.11 -5.29 36.10
C ASN A 54 7.50 -5.61 34.73
N MET A 55 7.54 -4.63 33.82
CA MET A 55 6.88 -4.74 32.51
C MET A 55 7.49 -5.85 31.63
N PHE A 56 8.79 -6.16 31.75
CA PHE A 56 9.39 -7.31 31.05
C PHE A 56 8.90 -8.64 31.61
N ALA A 57 8.73 -8.75 32.93
CA ALA A 57 8.16 -9.95 33.53
C ALA A 57 6.69 -10.16 33.11
N LEU A 58 5.90 -9.08 33.02
CA LEU A 58 4.53 -9.12 32.49
C LEU A 58 4.48 -9.53 31.01
N LEU A 59 5.40 -9.00 30.18
CA LEU A 59 5.55 -9.38 28.77
C LEU A 59 5.89 -10.87 28.64
N VAL A 60 6.85 -11.36 29.40
CA VAL A 60 7.26 -12.77 29.40
C VAL A 60 6.11 -13.66 29.86
N ALA A 61 5.39 -13.28 30.92
CA ALA A 61 4.27 -14.06 31.43
C ALA A 61 3.13 -14.15 30.41
N SER A 62 2.75 -13.03 29.79
CA SER A 62 1.69 -12.99 28.77
C SER A 62 2.06 -13.78 27.51
N THR A 63 3.26 -13.60 26.96
CA THR A 63 3.74 -14.36 25.79
C THR A 63 3.86 -15.85 26.07
N SER A 64 4.33 -16.22 27.27
CA SER A 64 4.41 -17.62 27.69
C SER A 64 3.03 -18.23 27.82
N LEU A 65 2.07 -17.51 28.40
CA LEU A 65 0.68 -17.95 28.51
C LEU A 65 0.04 -18.16 27.14
N THR A 66 0.26 -17.25 26.17
CA THR A 66 -0.18 -17.42 24.77
C THR A 66 0.35 -18.69 24.15
N LYS A 67 1.65 -18.97 24.30
CA LYS A 67 2.28 -20.17 23.74
C LYS A 67 1.78 -21.45 24.41
N LEU A 68 1.71 -21.47 25.74
CA LEU A 68 1.24 -22.62 26.51
C LEU A 68 -0.19 -22.99 26.12
N ILE A 69 -1.08 -22.01 26.06
CA ILE A 69 -2.49 -22.25 25.72
C ILE A 69 -2.66 -22.67 24.26
N THR A 70 -1.90 -22.05 23.34
CA THR A 70 -1.91 -22.44 21.91
C THR A 70 -1.44 -23.88 21.71
N THR A 71 -0.43 -24.31 22.48
CA THR A 71 0.19 -25.64 22.37
C THR A 71 -0.66 -26.70 23.05
N HIS A 72 -1.13 -26.41 24.27
CA HIS A 72 -1.85 -27.35 25.14
C HIS A 72 -3.35 -27.09 25.17
N TRP A 73 -3.93 -26.52 24.10
CA TRP A 73 -5.34 -26.14 24.04
C TRP A 73 -6.26 -27.21 24.63
N ASN A 74 -6.12 -28.45 24.15
CA ASN A 74 -6.93 -29.61 24.51
C ASN A 74 -6.77 -30.11 25.96
N ASN A 75 -5.82 -29.56 26.72
CA ASN A 75 -5.64 -29.91 28.14
C ASN A 75 -6.61 -29.16 29.07
N PHE A 76 -7.27 -28.10 28.57
CA PHE A 76 -8.20 -27.28 29.34
C PHE A 76 -9.64 -27.58 28.94
N THR A 77 -10.55 -27.56 29.91
CA THR A 77 -11.99 -27.61 29.62
C THR A 77 -12.45 -26.28 28.98
N PRO A 78 -13.57 -26.27 28.24
CA PRO A 78 -14.16 -25.02 27.72
C PRO A 78 -14.34 -23.95 28.81
N ALA A 79 -14.84 -24.34 29.99
CA ALA A 79 -15.00 -23.43 31.13
C ALA A 79 -13.66 -22.81 31.57
N GLN A 80 -12.60 -23.61 31.72
CA GLN A 80 -11.28 -23.09 32.09
C GLN A 80 -10.72 -22.12 31.04
N ARG A 81 -10.93 -22.39 29.74
CA ARG A 81 -10.48 -21.50 28.66
C ARG A 81 -11.23 -20.16 28.70
N ILE A 82 -12.52 -20.18 29.02
CA ILE A 82 -13.34 -18.98 29.23
C ILE A 82 -12.84 -18.20 30.45
N ASP A 83 -12.59 -18.87 31.57
CA ASP A 83 -12.09 -18.24 32.79
C ASP A 83 -10.75 -17.54 32.54
N ILE A 84 -9.83 -18.18 31.81
CA ILE A 84 -8.54 -17.58 31.43
C ILE A 84 -8.76 -16.34 30.55
N ARG A 85 -9.62 -16.42 29.53
CA ARG A 85 -9.93 -15.28 28.66
C ARG A 85 -10.52 -14.10 29.45
N ASN A 86 -11.50 -14.38 30.32
CA ASN A 86 -12.17 -13.37 31.13
C ASN A 86 -11.21 -12.76 32.16
N TYR A 87 -10.29 -13.55 32.73
CA TYR A 87 -9.21 -13.06 33.57
C TYR A 87 -8.33 -12.05 32.82
N VAL A 88 -7.85 -12.38 31.61
CA VAL A 88 -6.98 -11.47 30.84
C VAL A 88 -7.73 -10.21 30.42
N LEU A 89 -9.01 -10.32 30.02
CA LEU A 89 -9.85 -9.15 29.74
C LEU A 89 -10.06 -8.28 30.98
N GLY A 90 -10.37 -8.88 32.14
CA GLY A 90 -10.49 -8.15 33.40
C GLY A 90 -9.18 -7.46 33.81
N TYR A 91 -8.04 -8.11 33.55
CA TYR A 91 -6.71 -7.54 33.76
C TYR A 91 -6.48 -6.30 32.89
N LEU A 92 -6.80 -6.38 31.58
CA LEU A 92 -6.74 -5.24 30.67
C LEU A 92 -7.67 -4.11 31.10
N ALA A 93 -8.88 -4.43 31.58
CA ALA A 93 -9.82 -3.44 32.08
C ALA A 93 -9.35 -2.73 33.36
N GLN A 94 -8.62 -3.41 34.24
CA GLN A 94 -8.19 -2.84 35.52
C GLN A 94 -6.81 -2.16 35.44
N LYS A 95 -5.85 -2.80 34.78
CA LYS A 95 -4.45 -2.35 34.75
C LYS A 95 -4.04 -1.73 33.42
N GLY A 96 -4.75 -2.05 32.32
CA GLY A 96 -4.38 -1.69 30.95
C GLY A 96 -4.00 -0.23 30.73
N PRO A 97 -4.76 0.77 31.22
CA PRO A 97 -4.41 2.19 31.06
C PRO A 97 -3.04 2.58 31.64
N ASN A 98 -2.50 1.77 32.57
CA ASN A 98 -1.22 2.01 33.24
C ASN A 98 -0.10 1.07 32.75
N LEU A 99 -0.37 0.18 31.79
CA LEU A 99 0.62 -0.74 31.25
C LEU A 99 1.41 -0.10 30.11
N GLU A 100 2.65 -0.55 29.93
CA GLU A 100 3.43 -0.23 28.74
C GLU A 100 2.76 -0.80 27.47
N LYS A 101 2.93 -0.09 26.33
CA LYS A 101 2.28 -0.44 25.06
C LYS A 101 2.55 -1.89 24.64
N TYR A 102 3.80 -2.36 24.77
CA TYR A 102 4.18 -3.72 24.37
C TYR A 102 3.57 -4.81 25.26
N VAL A 103 3.33 -4.54 26.56
CA VAL A 103 2.65 -5.49 27.45
C VAL A 103 1.17 -5.57 27.09
N THR A 104 0.55 -4.41 26.86
CA THR A 104 -0.85 -4.30 26.45
C THR A 104 -1.09 -5.09 25.16
N VAL A 105 -0.24 -4.90 24.13
CA VAL A 105 -0.32 -5.64 22.87
C VAL A 105 -0.22 -7.15 23.08
N SER A 106 0.73 -7.62 23.90
CA SER A 106 0.90 -9.05 24.19
C SER A 106 -0.33 -9.67 24.88
N LEU A 107 -0.95 -8.96 25.83
CA LEU A 107 -2.17 -9.40 26.49
C LEU A 107 -3.38 -9.39 25.54
N ILE A 108 -3.48 -8.41 24.64
CA ILE A 108 -4.53 -8.36 23.62
C ILE A 108 -4.39 -9.54 22.64
N GLN A 109 -3.17 -9.85 22.19
CA GLN A 109 -2.88 -11.03 21.36
C GLN A 109 -3.32 -12.31 22.05
N LEU A 110 -3.06 -12.46 23.36
CA LEU A 110 -3.53 -13.60 24.14
C LEU A 110 -5.06 -13.73 24.11
N VAL A 111 -5.80 -12.64 24.36
CA VAL A 111 -7.28 -12.63 24.31
C VAL A 111 -7.80 -13.03 22.94
N CYS A 112 -7.22 -12.48 21.87
CA CYS A 112 -7.65 -12.77 20.49
C CYS A 112 -7.33 -14.23 20.11
N ARG A 113 -6.16 -14.73 20.51
CA ARG A 113 -5.75 -16.13 20.30
C ARG A 113 -6.69 -17.11 21.01
N LEU A 114 -7.01 -16.84 22.27
CA LEU A 114 -8.01 -17.59 23.05
C LEU A 114 -9.36 -17.61 22.35
N THR A 115 -9.79 -16.46 21.83
CA THR A 115 -11.08 -16.28 21.18
C THR A 115 -11.18 -17.06 19.87
N LYS A 116 -10.15 -17.01 19.03
CA LYS A 116 -10.09 -17.79 17.79
C LYS A 116 -10.09 -19.30 18.05
N PHE A 117 -9.33 -19.76 19.04
CA PHE A 117 -9.24 -21.18 19.36
C PHE A 117 -10.55 -21.71 19.96
N GLY A 118 -11.19 -20.90 20.81
CA GLY A 118 -12.48 -21.23 21.43
C GLY A 118 -13.70 -20.97 20.57
N TRP A 119 -13.53 -20.47 19.34
CA TRP A 119 -14.63 -19.99 18.51
C TRP A 119 -15.78 -21.00 18.33
N PHE A 120 -15.46 -22.30 18.26
CA PHE A 120 -16.43 -23.39 18.15
C PHE A 120 -16.59 -24.23 19.43
N ASP A 121 -15.85 -23.93 20.50
CA ASP A 121 -15.96 -24.65 21.76
C ASP A 121 -17.18 -24.19 22.56
N ASP A 122 -17.43 -22.88 22.60
CA ASP A 122 -18.52 -22.28 23.38
C ASP A 122 -18.96 -20.94 22.75
N GLU A 123 -20.22 -20.55 22.93
CA GLU A 123 -20.76 -19.30 22.38
C GLU A 123 -20.20 -18.05 23.02
N GLN A 124 -19.78 -18.12 24.29
CA GLN A 124 -19.20 -16.98 25.00
C GLN A 124 -17.93 -16.47 24.32
N PHE A 125 -17.21 -17.27 23.52
CA PHE A 125 -16.07 -16.79 22.72
C PHE A 125 -16.52 -15.86 21.59
N ARG A 126 -17.73 -16.04 21.07
CA ARG A 126 -18.29 -15.18 20.01
C ARG A 126 -18.83 -13.85 20.56
N GLU A 127 -18.99 -13.75 21.88
CA GLU A 127 -19.46 -12.55 22.59
C GLU A 127 -18.34 -11.55 22.92
N LEU A 128 -17.10 -11.77 22.46
CA LEU A 128 -15.98 -10.85 22.74
C LEU A 128 -16.32 -9.39 22.34
N ASN A 129 -17.05 -9.19 21.25
CA ASN A 129 -17.49 -7.86 20.82
C ASN A 129 -18.37 -7.17 21.89
N HIS A 130 -19.24 -7.92 22.57
CA HIS A 130 -20.08 -7.40 23.63
C HIS A 130 -19.22 -6.99 24.83
N GLU A 131 -18.23 -7.79 25.21
CA GLU A 131 -17.30 -7.45 26.29
C GLU A 131 -16.46 -6.21 25.96
N VAL A 132 -15.98 -6.11 24.71
CA VAL A 132 -15.22 -4.94 24.25
C VAL A 132 -16.08 -3.68 24.21
N SER A 133 -17.40 -3.77 23.99
CA SER A 133 -18.28 -2.60 24.05
C SER A 133 -18.22 -1.84 25.38
N LYS A 134 -17.92 -2.55 26.48
CA LYS A 134 -17.72 -1.97 27.82
C LYS A 134 -16.45 -1.10 27.88
N PHE A 135 -15.38 -1.51 27.21
CA PHE A 135 -14.15 -0.73 27.09
C PHE A 135 -14.39 0.56 26.31
N LEU A 136 -15.14 0.48 25.20
CA LEU A 136 -15.44 1.62 24.32
C LEU A 136 -16.25 2.73 25.03
N GLN A 137 -17.00 2.38 26.07
CA GLN A 137 -17.87 3.30 26.82
C GLN A 137 -17.28 3.80 28.14
N ALA A 138 -16.13 3.26 28.59
CA ALA A 138 -15.60 3.52 29.93
C ALA A 138 -14.84 4.84 30.05
N THR A 139 -13.57 4.88 29.61
CA THR A 139 -12.76 6.10 29.53
C THR A 139 -12.06 6.15 28.18
N VAL A 140 -11.45 7.29 27.84
CA VAL A 140 -10.71 7.45 26.58
C VAL A 140 -9.60 6.40 26.43
N ASP A 141 -8.84 6.13 27.48
CA ASP A 141 -7.78 5.11 27.45
C ASP A 141 -8.34 3.68 27.30
N HIS A 142 -9.46 3.37 27.94
CA HIS A 142 -10.15 2.09 27.73
C HIS A 142 -10.69 1.97 26.31
N CYS A 143 -11.21 3.06 25.73
CA CYS A 143 -11.68 3.06 24.35
C CYS A 143 -10.54 2.75 23.38
N ILE A 144 -9.35 3.34 23.59
CA ILE A 144 -8.14 3.02 22.82
C ILE A 144 -7.79 1.53 22.94
N ILE A 145 -7.81 0.96 24.16
CA ILE A 145 -7.58 -0.48 24.38
C ILE A 145 -8.65 -1.32 23.68
N GLY A 146 -9.93 -0.93 23.75
CA GLY A 146 -11.02 -1.61 23.07
C GLY A 146 -10.84 -1.65 21.55
N LEU A 147 -10.47 -0.52 20.94
CA LEU A 147 -10.16 -0.45 19.52
C LEU A 147 -8.93 -1.30 19.15
N GLN A 148 -7.91 -1.36 20.01
CA GLN A 148 -6.76 -2.26 19.83
C GLN A 148 -7.18 -3.73 19.87
N ILE A 149 -8.06 -4.12 20.80
CA ILE A 149 -8.60 -5.48 20.87
C ILE A 149 -9.33 -5.84 19.58
N LEU A 150 -10.20 -4.96 19.07
CA LEU A 150 -10.91 -5.21 17.81
C LEU A 150 -9.96 -5.29 16.61
N ASN A 151 -8.93 -4.44 16.56
CA ASN A 151 -7.91 -4.48 15.52
C ASN A 151 -7.17 -5.82 15.50
N GLU A 152 -6.72 -6.29 16.66
CA GLU A 152 -6.01 -7.56 16.78
C GLU A 152 -6.95 -8.75 16.53
N LEU A 153 -8.22 -8.65 16.95
CA LEU A 153 -9.21 -9.70 16.71
C LEU A 153 -9.45 -9.90 15.22
N VAL A 154 -9.61 -8.83 14.44
CA VAL A 154 -9.79 -8.93 12.98
C VAL A 154 -8.53 -9.53 12.34
N THR A 155 -7.33 -9.09 12.74
CA THR A 155 -6.06 -9.65 12.24
C THR A 155 -5.93 -11.14 12.57
N GLU A 156 -6.10 -11.52 13.84
CA GLU A 156 -5.99 -12.90 14.29
C GLU A 156 -7.05 -13.77 13.61
N MET A 157 -8.29 -13.31 13.39
CA MET A 157 -9.29 -14.09 12.68
C MET A 157 -9.00 -14.25 11.18
N ASN A 158 -8.33 -13.27 10.56
CA ASN A 158 -8.03 -13.27 9.13
C ASN A 158 -6.76 -14.07 8.77
N GLN A 159 -5.82 -14.24 9.70
CA GLN A 159 -4.54 -14.91 9.43
C GLN A 159 -4.54 -16.40 9.85
N PRO A 160 -3.96 -17.32 9.05
CA PRO A 160 -3.80 -18.71 9.46
C PRO A 160 -2.76 -18.84 10.58
N VAL A 161 -2.97 -19.78 11.52
CA VAL A 161 -1.97 -20.09 12.55
C VAL A 161 -1.02 -21.16 12.03
N SER A 162 0.28 -20.89 12.06
CA SER A 162 1.32 -21.84 11.62
C SER A 162 1.17 -23.21 12.27
N GLY A 163 1.26 -24.27 11.47
CA GLY A 163 1.12 -25.66 11.93
C GLY A 163 -0.32 -26.10 12.22
N ARG A 164 -1.34 -25.28 11.92
CA ARG A 164 -2.76 -25.66 12.04
C ARG A 164 -3.42 -25.88 10.68
N ASN A 165 -4.52 -26.62 10.69
CA ASN A 165 -5.27 -26.96 9.47
C ASN A 165 -5.92 -25.71 8.85
N LEU A 166 -5.61 -25.43 7.58
CA LEU A 166 -6.12 -24.29 6.84
C LEU A 166 -7.65 -24.34 6.63
N THR A 167 -8.24 -25.53 6.43
CA THR A 167 -9.69 -25.71 6.33
C THR A 167 -10.39 -25.29 7.62
N PHE A 168 -9.80 -25.59 8.78
CA PHE A 168 -10.36 -25.19 10.07
C PHE A 168 -10.24 -23.67 10.28
N HIS A 169 -9.10 -23.08 9.90
CA HIS A 169 -8.94 -21.63 9.89
C HIS A 169 -10.01 -20.96 9.01
N ARG A 170 -10.24 -21.44 7.79
CA ARG A 170 -11.27 -20.91 6.90
C ARG A 170 -12.67 -21.01 7.48
N LYS A 171 -12.98 -22.12 8.16
CA LYS A 171 -14.26 -22.29 8.86
C LYS A 171 -14.45 -21.22 9.95
N ILE A 172 -13.41 -20.91 10.73
CA ILE A 172 -13.46 -19.85 11.76
C ILE A 172 -13.61 -18.48 11.10
N ALA A 173 -12.77 -18.15 10.12
CA ALA A 173 -12.77 -16.85 9.45
C ALA A 173 -14.14 -16.53 8.82
N VAL A 174 -14.75 -17.51 8.15
CA VAL A 174 -16.11 -17.37 7.58
C VAL A 174 -17.16 -17.15 8.67
N ALA A 175 -17.12 -17.93 9.75
CA ALA A 175 -18.07 -17.78 10.85
C ALA A 175 -17.91 -16.42 11.56
N PHE A 176 -16.69 -15.93 11.75
CA PHE A 176 -16.41 -14.61 12.30
C PHE A 176 -16.87 -13.47 11.39
N ARG A 177 -16.61 -13.57 10.09
CA ARG A 177 -17.10 -12.63 9.07
C ARG A 177 -18.61 -12.44 9.17
N ASP A 178 -19.34 -13.55 9.25
CA ASP A 178 -20.81 -13.54 9.23
C ASP A 178 -21.42 -13.10 10.57
N ALA A 179 -20.76 -13.40 11.70
CA ALA A 179 -21.28 -13.10 13.04
C ALA A 179 -20.87 -11.71 13.59
N SER A 180 -19.66 -11.24 13.26
CA SER A 180 -18.99 -10.19 14.06
C SER A 180 -18.41 -9.05 13.23
N LEU A 181 -17.85 -9.32 12.05
CA LEU A 181 -17.04 -8.35 11.31
C LEU A 181 -17.81 -7.07 10.92
N PHE A 182 -19.09 -7.21 10.54
CA PHE A 182 -19.92 -6.05 10.19
C PHE A 182 -20.08 -5.07 11.36
N HIS A 183 -20.34 -5.59 12.56
CA HIS A 183 -20.50 -4.77 13.76
C HIS A 183 -19.19 -4.04 14.10
N ILE A 184 -18.06 -4.73 13.94
CA ILE A 184 -16.73 -4.15 14.17
C ILE A 184 -16.47 -2.98 13.19
N PHE A 185 -16.86 -3.14 11.92
CA PHE A 185 -16.79 -2.06 10.93
C PHE A 185 -17.67 -0.86 11.32
N GLN A 186 -18.87 -1.10 11.85
CA GLN A 186 -19.75 -0.02 12.35
C GLN A 186 -19.13 0.72 13.54
N VAL A 187 -18.45 0.02 14.45
CA VAL A 187 -17.72 0.63 15.57
C VAL A 187 -16.62 1.56 15.05
N ALA A 188 -15.86 1.14 14.03
CA ALA A 188 -14.83 1.97 13.41
C ALA A 188 -15.41 3.28 12.88
N LEU A 189 -16.46 3.22 12.06
CA LEU A 189 -17.12 4.40 11.48
C LEU A 189 -17.76 5.29 12.55
N THR A 190 -18.40 4.70 13.57
CA THR A 190 -18.97 5.45 14.70
C THR A 190 -17.88 6.21 15.46
N THR A 191 -16.71 5.59 15.66
CA THR A 191 -15.58 6.23 16.33
C THR A 191 -15.04 7.41 15.51
N VAL A 192 -14.86 7.25 14.19
CA VAL A 192 -14.47 8.34 13.28
C VAL A 192 -15.49 9.48 13.33
N LYS A 193 -16.80 9.16 13.34
CA LYS A 193 -17.88 10.15 13.46
C LYS A 193 -17.79 10.94 14.77
N THR A 194 -17.60 10.26 15.90
CA THR A 194 -17.48 10.91 17.22
C THR A 194 -16.28 11.85 17.27
N LEU A 195 -15.13 11.43 16.69
CA LEU A 195 -13.93 12.26 16.57
C LEU A 195 -14.18 13.49 15.67
N HIS A 196 -14.79 13.29 14.51
CA HIS A 196 -15.11 14.38 13.59
C HIS A 196 -16.02 15.44 14.23
N LEU A 197 -17.04 14.98 14.96
CA LEU A 197 -17.97 15.84 15.71
C LEU A 197 -17.38 16.41 17.00
N LYS A 198 -16.09 16.17 17.29
CA LYS A 198 -15.39 16.61 18.51
C LYS A 198 -16.16 16.29 19.79
N SER A 199 -16.81 15.14 19.81
CA SER A 199 -17.75 14.73 20.86
C SER A 199 -17.08 13.80 21.89
N ILE A 200 -15.84 14.10 22.27
CA ILE A 200 -15.07 13.32 23.27
C ILE A 200 -14.57 14.26 24.38
N PRO A 201 -15.41 14.55 25.39
CA PRO A 201 -15.03 15.45 26.47
C PRO A 201 -13.80 14.94 27.23
N GLY A 202 -12.79 15.80 27.39
CA GLY A 202 -11.60 15.51 28.19
C GLY A 202 -10.53 14.65 27.52
N ALA A 203 -10.68 14.29 26.24
CA ALA A 203 -9.61 13.65 25.49
C ALA A 203 -8.49 14.65 25.15
N THR A 204 -7.25 14.20 25.28
CA THR A 204 -6.08 14.93 24.79
C THR A 204 -5.91 14.74 23.28
N ALA A 205 -5.18 15.63 22.61
CA ALA A 205 -4.90 15.51 21.18
C ALA A 205 -4.16 14.20 20.83
N ASP A 206 -3.27 13.70 21.70
CA ASP A 206 -2.62 12.39 21.52
C ASP A 206 -3.65 11.25 21.56
N GLN A 207 -4.56 11.28 22.53
CA GLN A 207 -5.61 10.28 22.63
C GLN A 207 -6.56 10.30 21.44
N GLU A 208 -6.99 11.48 20.98
CA GLU A 208 -7.82 11.61 19.77
C GLU A 208 -7.08 11.07 18.53
N ASN A 209 -5.79 11.39 18.39
CA ASN A 209 -4.96 10.88 17.29
C ASN A 209 -4.84 9.35 17.33
N ARG A 210 -4.62 8.76 18.51
CA ARG A 210 -4.55 7.30 18.69
C ARG A 210 -5.90 6.63 18.43
N MET A 211 -7.01 7.24 18.87
CA MET A 211 -8.35 6.75 18.57
C MET A 211 -8.62 6.77 17.07
N ALA A 212 -8.27 7.86 16.38
CA ALA A 212 -8.38 7.96 14.93
C ALA A 212 -7.52 6.90 14.21
N GLU A 213 -6.29 6.71 14.66
CA GLU A 213 -5.38 5.69 14.13
C GLU A 213 -6.01 4.29 14.23
N PHE A 214 -6.45 3.89 15.43
CA PHE A 214 -7.04 2.56 15.60
C PHE A 214 -8.40 2.42 14.92
N ALA A 215 -9.22 3.47 14.84
CA ALA A 215 -10.51 3.41 14.16
C ALA A 215 -10.35 3.28 12.64
N LEU A 216 -9.47 4.06 12.01
CA LEU A 216 -9.20 3.96 10.58
C LEU A 216 -8.52 2.63 10.23
N ASN A 217 -7.52 2.20 11.01
CA ASN A 217 -6.91 0.87 10.84
C ASN A 217 -7.94 -0.25 10.99
N LEU A 218 -8.91 -0.11 11.90
CA LEU A 218 -9.98 -1.10 12.07
C LEU A 218 -10.89 -1.14 10.84
N ALA A 219 -11.24 0.02 10.28
CA ALA A 219 -12.02 0.11 9.05
C ALA A 219 -11.28 -0.54 7.87
N ILE A 220 -9.99 -0.24 7.70
CA ILE A 220 -9.11 -0.85 6.69
C ILE A 220 -9.08 -2.37 6.86
N LYS A 221 -8.74 -2.89 8.05
CA LYS A 221 -8.69 -4.34 8.30
C LYS A 221 -10.05 -5.04 8.07
N CYS A 222 -11.16 -4.36 8.36
CA CYS A 222 -12.49 -4.89 8.09
C CYS A 222 -12.77 -4.97 6.58
N LEU A 223 -12.39 -3.95 5.83
CA LEU A 223 -12.56 -3.88 4.38
C LEU A 223 -11.56 -4.77 3.64
N SER A 224 -10.37 -5.01 4.17
CA SER A 224 -9.33 -5.90 3.59
C SER A 224 -9.43 -7.35 4.10
N PHE A 225 -10.51 -7.71 4.82
CA PHE A 225 -10.71 -9.08 5.28
C PHE A 225 -10.80 -10.05 4.09
N ASP A 226 -10.26 -11.26 4.19
CA ASP A 226 -10.34 -12.24 3.11
C ASP A 226 -11.75 -12.84 3.03
N PHE A 227 -12.61 -12.15 2.27
CA PHE A 227 -14.02 -12.50 2.13
C PHE A 227 -14.27 -13.79 1.35
N ILE A 228 -13.35 -14.19 0.47
CA ILE A 228 -13.51 -15.27 -0.51
C ILE A 228 -12.59 -16.47 -0.27
N GLY A 229 -11.65 -16.38 0.67
CA GLY A 229 -10.70 -17.44 1.01
C GLY A 229 -9.47 -17.50 0.11
N ILE A 230 -9.26 -16.47 -0.71
CA ILE A 230 -8.10 -16.29 -1.57
C ILE A 230 -7.39 -15.10 -0.96
N ASN A 231 -6.26 -15.31 -0.24
CA ASN A 231 -5.43 -14.21 0.24
C ASN A 231 -4.89 -13.50 -1.00
N PRO A 232 -5.47 -12.37 -1.46
CA PRO A 232 -4.90 -11.66 -2.58
C PRO A 232 -3.65 -10.96 -2.03
N ASP A 233 -2.62 -10.84 -2.85
CA ASP A 233 -1.54 -9.91 -2.52
C ASP A 233 -2.13 -8.48 -2.51
N GLU A 234 -2.11 -7.80 -1.36
CA GLU A 234 -2.68 -6.45 -1.19
C GLU A 234 -1.94 -5.39 -2.04
N SER A 235 -0.72 -5.70 -2.50
CA SER A 235 0.08 -4.86 -3.39
C SER A 235 -0.29 -5.01 -4.86
N ALA A 236 -1.01 -6.06 -5.25
CA ALA A 236 -1.34 -6.30 -6.66
C ALA A 236 -2.36 -5.27 -7.19
N GLU A 237 -1.99 -4.51 -8.23
CA GLU A 237 -2.93 -3.63 -8.95
C GLU A 237 -4.19 -4.36 -9.44
N ASP A 238 -4.09 -5.68 -9.66
CA ASP A 238 -5.20 -6.54 -10.12
C ASP A 238 -5.96 -7.22 -8.98
N ALA A 239 -5.77 -6.77 -7.73
CA ALA A 239 -6.66 -7.12 -6.63
C ALA A 239 -8.10 -6.77 -7.04
N GLY A 240 -8.85 -7.81 -7.42
CA GLY A 240 -10.18 -7.69 -8.00
C GLY A 240 -11.14 -6.95 -7.07
N ALA A 241 -12.32 -6.61 -7.59
CA ALA A 241 -13.30 -5.84 -6.84
C ALA A 241 -13.58 -6.44 -5.46
N LEU A 242 -13.63 -5.57 -4.44
CA LEU A 242 -13.76 -5.95 -3.05
C LEU A 242 -15.11 -6.66 -2.80
N GLN A 243 -15.03 -7.88 -2.26
CA GLN A 243 -16.14 -8.83 -2.16
C GLN A 243 -16.91 -8.76 -0.83
N VAL A 244 -17.09 -7.56 -0.28
CA VAL A 244 -17.86 -7.34 0.95
C VAL A 244 -19.27 -7.98 0.89
N PRO A 245 -19.77 -8.53 2.01
CA PRO A 245 -21.09 -9.16 2.08
C PRO A 245 -22.24 -8.20 1.78
N THR A 246 -23.34 -8.73 1.25
CA THR A 246 -24.54 -7.95 0.90
C THR A 246 -25.19 -7.26 2.10
N SER A 247 -25.00 -7.78 3.31
CA SER A 247 -25.49 -7.15 4.56
C SER A 247 -24.87 -5.77 4.82
N TRP A 248 -23.71 -5.47 4.23
CA TRP A 248 -23.02 -4.18 4.39
C TRP A 248 -23.55 -3.11 3.42
N ARG A 249 -24.45 -3.49 2.50
CA ARG A 249 -24.98 -2.61 1.45
C ARG A 249 -25.43 -1.26 1.99
N LEU A 250 -26.25 -1.26 3.05
CA LEU A 250 -26.88 -0.05 3.56
C LEU A 250 -25.84 0.99 4.00
N ILE A 251 -24.85 0.58 4.80
CA ILE A 251 -23.83 1.51 5.32
C ILE A 251 -22.85 1.97 4.23
N ILE A 252 -22.56 1.12 3.22
CA ILE A 252 -21.63 1.46 2.14
C ILE A 252 -22.28 2.43 1.14
N GLN A 253 -23.57 2.24 0.83
CA GLN A 253 -24.29 3.13 -0.09
C GLN A 253 -24.70 4.45 0.56
N GLU A 254 -24.84 4.47 1.90
CA GLU A 254 -25.23 5.65 2.67
C GLU A 254 -24.30 6.85 2.35
N PRO A 255 -24.85 7.97 1.84
CA PRO A 255 -24.06 9.15 1.50
C PRO A 255 -23.17 9.64 2.64
N GLU A 256 -23.70 9.60 3.86
CA GLU A 256 -23.07 10.07 5.09
C GLU A 256 -21.76 9.34 5.39
N THR A 257 -21.62 8.06 5.02
CA THR A 257 -20.39 7.29 5.26
C THR A 257 -19.21 7.87 4.46
N MET A 258 -19.42 8.15 3.18
CA MET A 258 -18.37 8.72 2.33
C MET A 258 -18.11 10.19 2.70
N THR A 259 -19.17 10.96 2.94
CA THR A 259 -19.06 12.35 3.37
C THR A 259 -18.28 12.46 4.67
N LEU A 260 -18.54 11.61 5.67
CA LEU A 260 -17.79 11.56 6.92
C LEU A 260 -16.29 11.38 6.69
N LEU A 261 -15.89 10.43 5.84
CA LEU A 261 -14.48 10.15 5.59
C LEU A 261 -13.79 11.31 4.86
N PHE A 262 -14.43 11.89 3.84
CA PHE A 262 -13.89 13.08 3.18
C PHE A 262 -13.83 14.28 4.12
N ASP A 263 -14.84 14.52 4.95
CA ASP A 263 -14.84 15.63 5.89
C ASP A 263 -13.80 15.44 6.99
N PHE A 264 -13.63 14.20 7.48
CA PHE A 264 -12.55 13.86 8.41
C PHE A 264 -11.17 14.09 7.79
N TYR A 265 -10.96 13.64 6.55
CA TYR A 265 -9.73 13.87 5.79
C TYR A 265 -9.45 15.37 5.58
N ASN A 266 -10.46 16.13 5.15
CA ASN A 266 -10.33 17.56 4.86
C ASN A 266 -10.13 18.41 6.13
N ALA A 267 -10.61 17.93 7.28
CA ALA A 267 -10.38 18.57 8.57
C ALA A 267 -9.01 18.24 9.18
N ALA A 268 -8.28 17.25 8.63
CA ALA A 268 -6.99 16.83 9.14
C ALA A 268 -5.93 17.93 8.93
N PRO A 269 -5.13 18.26 9.97
CA PRO A 269 -3.98 19.16 9.81
C PRO A 269 -2.96 18.63 8.80
N ALA A 270 -2.17 19.53 8.20
CA ALA A 270 -1.05 19.15 7.35
C ALA A 270 -0.07 18.25 8.12
N GLY A 271 0.35 17.14 7.48
CA GLY A 271 1.22 16.14 8.12
C GLY A 271 0.54 15.22 9.13
N SER A 272 -0.81 15.17 9.17
CA SER A 272 -1.51 14.22 10.04
C SER A 272 -1.20 12.77 9.65
N PRO A 273 -0.75 11.92 10.59
CA PRO A 273 -0.45 10.51 10.31
C PRO A 273 -1.70 9.68 9.99
N ASN A 274 -2.90 10.24 10.19
CA ASN A 274 -4.17 9.60 9.93
C ASN A 274 -4.75 9.93 8.55
N ALA A 275 -4.24 10.96 7.86
CA ALA A 275 -4.70 11.34 6.54
C ALA A 275 -4.51 10.21 5.48
N PRO A 276 -3.33 9.54 5.39
CA PRO A 276 -3.15 8.42 4.46
C PRO A 276 -4.13 7.28 4.71
N ARG A 277 -4.34 6.91 5.98
CA ARG A 277 -5.28 5.83 6.36
C ARG A 277 -6.74 6.17 6.00
N CYS A 278 -7.11 7.44 6.08
CA CYS A 278 -8.43 7.88 5.65
C CYS A 278 -8.59 7.74 4.13
N LEU A 279 -7.56 8.09 3.34
CA LEU A 279 -7.55 7.86 1.90
C LEU A 279 -7.56 6.38 1.54
N GLU A 280 -6.79 5.55 2.25
CA GLU A 280 -6.80 4.10 2.05
C GLU A 280 -8.20 3.52 2.31
N THR A 281 -8.89 3.98 3.36
CA THR A 281 -10.28 3.60 3.62
C THR A 281 -11.20 4.00 2.46
N LEU A 282 -11.06 5.22 1.93
CA LEU A 282 -11.82 5.70 0.76
C LEU A 282 -11.50 4.88 -0.50
N MET A 283 -10.24 4.51 -0.71
CA MET A 283 -9.78 3.65 -1.80
C MET A 283 -10.40 2.25 -1.71
N LEU A 284 -10.46 1.65 -0.52
CA LEU A 284 -11.12 0.36 -0.31
C LEU A 284 -12.62 0.44 -0.57
N LEU A 285 -13.28 1.52 -0.13
CA LEU A 285 -14.70 1.77 -0.45
C LEU A 285 -14.91 1.97 -1.97
N ALA A 286 -14.01 2.67 -2.65
CA ALA A 286 -14.03 2.83 -4.11
C ALA A 286 -13.88 1.49 -4.84
N SER A 287 -13.24 0.50 -4.21
CA SER A 287 -12.97 -0.82 -4.76
C SER A 287 -14.13 -1.81 -4.56
N VAL A 288 -15.21 -1.45 -3.85
CA VAL A 288 -16.37 -2.32 -3.62
C VAL A 288 -17.01 -2.77 -4.94
N ARG A 289 -17.31 -4.08 -5.04
CA ARG A 289 -17.91 -4.68 -6.23
C ARG A 289 -19.22 -4.03 -6.69
N ARG A 290 -19.37 -3.93 -8.01
CA ARG A 290 -20.58 -3.38 -8.67
C ARG A 290 -21.88 -3.98 -8.15
N SER A 291 -21.95 -5.29 -7.95
CA SER A 291 -23.19 -5.99 -7.54
C SER A 291 -23.70 -5.59 -6.14
N LEU A 292 -22.88 -4.92 -5.32
CA LEU A 292 -23.35 -4.34 -4.08
C LEU A 292 -24.23 -3.11 -4.33
N PHE A 293 -24.11 -2.43 -5.48
CA PHE A 293 -24.90 -1.26 -5.83
C PHE A 293 -26.10 -1.64 -6.70
N SER A 294 -27.28 -1.67 -6.09
CA SER A 294 -28.54 -1.99 -6.76
C SER A 294 -29.66 -1.17 -6.12
N PRO A 295 -30.43 -0.37 -6.88
CA PRO A 295 -30.34 -0.19 -8.34
C PRO A 295 -29.08 0.58 -8.79
N ASP A 296 -28.80 0.59 -10.10
CA ASP A 296 -27.62 1.27 -10.70
C ASP A 296 -27.54 2.78 -10.35
N GLN A 297 -28.67 3.41 -10.00
CA GLN A 297 -28.72 4.79 -9.52
C GLN A 297 -27.86 5.02 -8.27
N GLU A 298 -27.83 4.06 -7.34
CA GLU A 298 -27.01 4.14 -6.13
C GLU A 298 -25.52 4.13 -6.45
N ARG A 299 -25.14 3.36 -7.47
CA ARG A 299 -23.76 3.32 -7.98
C ARG A 299 -23.35 4.66 -8.57
N ALA A 300 -24.23 5.25 -9.39
CA ALA A 300 -23.98 6.55 -10.00
C ALA A 300 -23.86 7.67 -8.94
N ALA A 301 -24.72 7.66 -7.93
CA ALA A 301 -24.67 8.62 -6.83
C ALA A 301 -23.40 8.46 -5.98
N PHE A 302 -22.99 7.22 -5.67
CA PHE A 302 -21.74 6.92 -4.98
C PHE A 302 -20.53 7.41 -5.79
N LEU A 303 -20.48 7.09 -7.08
CA LEU A 303 -19.40 7.52 -7.98
C LEU A 303 -19.30 9.04 -8.07
N SER A 304 -20.44 9.74 -8.18
CA SER A 304 -20.45 11.20 -8.27
C SER A 304 -19.84 11.83 -7.01
N ARG A 305 -20.22 11.36 -5.81
CA ARG A 305 -19.65 11.84 -4.55
C ARG A 305 -18.14 11.56 -4.45
N LEU A 306 -17.73 10.36 -4.85
CA LEU A 306 -16.32 9.97 -4.86
C LEU A 306 -15.48 10.88 -5.76
N LEU A 307 -15.98 11.13 -6.98
CA LEU A 307 -15.29 11.96 -7.97
C LEU A 307 -15.20 13.43 -7.52
N THR A 308 -16.28 13.97 -6.95
CA THR A 308 -16.28 15.31 -6.36
C THR A 308 -15.22 15.43 -5.25
N GLY A 309 -15.12 14.43 -4.36
CA GLY A 309 -14.09 14.39 -3.32
C GLY A 309 -12.66 14.35 -3.88
N ILE A 310 -12.42 13.54 -4.92
CA ILE A 310 -11.14 13.47 -5.63
C ILE A 310 -10.80 14.82 -6.25
N CYS A 311 -11.72 15.45 -6.99
CA CYS A 311 -11.51 16.78 -7.60
C CYS A 311 -11.16 17.83 -6.55
N ARG A 312 -11.82 17.80 -5.38
CA ARG A 312 -11.51 18.71 -4.27
C ARG A 312 -10.08 18.51 -3.79
N ILE A 313 -9.64 17.28 -3.57
CA ILE A 313 -8.26 16.98 -3.12
C ILE A 313 -7.22 17.52 -4.12
N ILE A 314 -7.42 17.30 -5.42
CA ILE A 314 -6.49 17.81 -6.45
C ILE A 314 -6.47 19.33 -6.46
N SER A 315 -7.66 19.96 -6.43
CA SER A 315 -7.81 21.42 -6.51
C SER A 315 -7.19 22.13 -5.32
N THR A 316 -7.36 21.59 -4.11
CA THR A 316 -6.84 22.20 -2.88
C THR A 316 -5.43 21.74 -2.52
N GLN A 317 -4.89 20.72 -3.20
CA GLN A 317 -3.64 20.04 -2.85
C GLN A 317 -3.61 19.54 -1.40
N GLN A 318 -4.77 19.22 -0.82
CA GLN A 318 -4.89 18.85 0.59
C GLN A 318 -4.08 17.59 0.89
N GLY A 319 -3.07 17.71 1.74
CA GLY A 319 -2.23 16.59 2.18
C GLY A 319 -1.26 16.04 1.12
N LEU A 320 -1.26 16.57 -0.10
CA LEU A 320 -0.44 16.05 -1.22
C LEU A 320 1.04 16.47 -1.13
N SER A 321 1.50 17.03 -0.01
CA SER A 321 2.92 17.23 0.27
C SER A 321 3.53 16.09 1.08
N ASP A 322 2.70 15.24 1.69
CA ASP A 322 3.13 14.06 2.44
C ASP A 322 3.26 12.84 1.48
N PRO A 323 4.40 12.14 1.42
CA PRO A 323 4.62 11.03 0.49
C PRO A 323 3.63 9.89 0.64
N ASN A 324 3.31 9.49 1.89
CA ASN A 324 2.39 8.38 2.14
C ASN A 324 0.97 8.74 1.70
N ASN A 325 0.54 9.96 2.03
CA ASN A 325 -0.77 10.45 1.66
C ASN A 325 -0.93 10.57 0.14
N TYR A 326 0.12 11.04 -0.53
CA TYR A 326 0.14 11.12 -1.97
C TYR A 326 0.11 9.75 -2.65
N HIS A 327 0.87 8.78 -2.13
CA HIS A 327 0.83 7.40 -2.61
C HIS A 327 -0.59 6.81 -2.54
N GLU A 328 -1.27 6.96 -1.40
CA GLU A 328 -2.66 6.52 -1.25
C GLU A 328 -3.63 7.25 -2.20
N PHE A 329 -3.38 8.54 -2.48
CA PHE A 329 -4.16 9.28 -3.47
C PHE A 329 -3.96 8.74 -4.90
N CYS A 330 -2.72 8.42 -5.29
CA CYS A 330 -2.43 7.77 -6.57
C CYS A 330 -3.09 6.38 -6.68
N ARG A 331 -3.07 5.59 -5.59
CA ARG A 331 -3.80 4.30 -5.50
C ARG A 331 -5.29 4.50 -5.73
N LEU A 332 -5.90 5.48 -5.06
CA LEU A 332 -7.33 5.81 -5.22
C LEU A 332 -7.67 6.16 -6.68
N LEU A 333 -6.84 6.96 -7.35
CA LEU A 333 -7.02 7.31 -8.76
C LEU A 333 -6.95 6.08 -9.69
N SER A 334 -5.95 5.21 -9.51
CA SER A 334 -5.82 3.96 -10.28
C SER A 334 -7.03 3.04 -10.07
N ARG A 335 -7.48 2.89 -8.82
CA ARG A 335 -8.63 2.05 -8.43
C ARG A 335 -9.97 2.55 -8.93
N LEU A 336 -10.15 3.87 -8.99
CA LEU A 336 -11.36 4.47 -9.58
C LEU A 336 -11.60 3.94 -10.99
N LYS A 337 -10.56 3.91 -11.84
CA LYS A 337 -10.72 3.46 -13.23
C LYS A 337 -10.75 1.93 -13.39
N SER A 338 -10.14 1.17 -12.49
CA SER A 338 -10.23 -0.29 -12.54
C SER A 338 -11.62 -0.79 -12.13
N ASN A 339 -12.30 -0.11 -11.20
CA ASN A 339 -13.61 -0.54 -10.70
C ASN A 339 -14.80 0.10 -11.42
N TYR A 340 -14.65 1.27 -12.06
CA TYR A 340 -15.72 1.98 -12.79
C TYR A 340 -15.42 2.08 -14.28
N GLN A 341 -16.42 1.77 -15.11
CA GLN A 341 -16.29 1.89 -16.56
C GLN A 341 -16.22 3.36 -16.97
N LEU A 342 -15.53 3.66 -18.07
CA LEU A 342 -15.43 5.04 -18.57
C LEU A 342 -16.81 5.64 -18.87
N SER A 343 -17.74 4.85 -19.41
CA SER A 343 -19.13 5.28 -19.63
C SER A 343 -19.90 5.62 -18.35
N GLU A 344 -19.48 5.11 -17.19
CA GLU A 344 -20.04 5.49 -15.89
C GLU A 344 -19.42 6.82 -15.43
N LEU A 345 -18.09 6.95 -15.54
CA LEU A 345 -17.37 8.18 -15.22
C LEU A 345 -17.91 9.38 -16.00
N MET A 346 -18.12 9.23 -17.32
CA MET A 346 -18.63 10.30 -18.19
C MET A 346 -20.02 10.83 -17.79
N LYS A 347 -20.78 10.08 -17.00
CA LYS A 347 -22.11 10.49 -16.52
C LYS A 347 -22.06 11.24 -15.20
N ALA A 348 -20.92 11.22 -14.49
CA ALA A 348 -20.75 11.94 -13.24
C ALA A 348 -20.63 13.45 -13.51
N GLU A 349 -21.25 14.28 -12.67
CA GLU A 349 -21.26 15.74 -12.85
C GLU A 349 -19.83 16.32 -12.81
N SER A 350 -18.99 15.83 -11.88
CA SER A 350 -17.59 16.26 -11.75
C SER A 350 -16.63 15.64 -12.78
N PHE A 351 -17.13 14.95 -13.80
CA PHE A 351 -16.25 14.31 -14.80
C PHE A 351 -15.41 15.31 -15.57
N GLN A 352 -15.99 16.45 -15.97
CA GLN A 352 -15.25 17.49 -16.70
C GLN A 352 -14.13 18.08 -15.82
N ASP A 353 -14.45 18.45 -14.58
CA ASP A 353 -13.45 18.95 -13.61
C ASP A 353 -12.33 17.92 -13.39
N TRP A 354 -12.69 16.64 -13.23
CA TRP A 354 -11.72 15.56 -13.07
C TRP A 354 -10.80 15.43 -14.29
N MET A 355 -11.36 15.54 -15.49
CA MET A 355 -10.63 15.48 -16.75
C MET A 355 -9.72 16.68 -16.99
N GLU A 356 -10.01 17.86 -16.42
CA GLU A 356 -9.11 19.03 -16.48
C GLU A 356 -7.98 18.94 -15.43
N LEU A 357 -8.31 18.49 -14.21
CA LEU A 357 -7.39 18.46 -13.07
C LEU A 357 -6.38 17.30 -13.15
N THR A 358 -6.84 16.10 -13.53
CA THR A 358 -6.03 14.87 -13.44
C THR A 358 -4.83 14.83 -14.39
N PRO A 359 -4.91 15.29 -15.66
CA PRO A 359 -3.73 15.41 -16.52
C PRO A 359 -2.68 16.36 -15.94
N THR A 360 -3.11 17.51 -15.44
CA THR A 360 -2.21 18.52 -14.85
C THR A 360 -1.52 17.97 -13.61
N PHE A 361 -2.28 17.29 -12.75
CA PHE A 361 -1.74 16.57 -11.60
C PHE A 361 -0.73 15.50 -12.02
N THR A 362 -1.04 14.69 -13.04
CA THR A 362 -0.14 13.62 -13.53
C THR A 362 1.17 14.17 -14.08
N VAL A 363 1.11 15.23 -14.90
CA VAL A 363 2.31 15.87 -15.44
C VAL A 363 3.20 16.40 -14.31
N LYS A 364 2.62 17.13 -13.34
CA LYS A 364 3.37 17.61 -12.17
C LYS A 364 4.00 16.45 -11.39
N SER A 365 3.25 15.37 -11.21
CA SER A 365 3.68 14.16 -10.52
C SER A 365 4.91 13.53 -11.18
N PHE A 366 4.94 13.43 -12.50
CA PHE A 366 6.09 12.89 -13.22
C PHE A 366 7.29 13.81 -13.13
N THR A 367 7.11 15.13 -13.24
CA THR A 367 8.25 16.07 -13.08
C THR A 367 8.93 16.01 -11.70
N GLN A 368 8.25 15.50 -10.68
CA GLN A 368 8.77 15.34 -9.31
C GLN A 368 9.19 13.90 -9.04
N TRP A 369 10.06 13.36 -9.91
CA TRP A 369 10.36 11.93 -9.99
C TRP A 369 10.88 11.29 -8.70
N GLN A 370 11.70 12.00 -7.92
CA GLN A 370 12.27 11.48 -6.66
C GLN A 370 11.18 11.25 -5.60
N TRP A 371 10.13 12.06 -5.63
CA TRP A 371 9.08 12.02 -4.62
C TRP A 371 7.92 11.10 -5.03
N SER A 372 7.68 10.94 -6.33
CA SER A 372 6.58 10.13 -6.86
C SER A 372 6.96 8.70 -7.28
N ALA A 373 8.23 8.28 -7.14
CA ALA A 373 8.77 7.03 -7.69
C ALA A 373 7.86 5.81 -7.47
N ASN A 374 7.43 5.57 -6.22
CA ASN A 374 6.57 4.43 -5.84
C ASN A 374 5.10 4.56 -6.28
N SER A 375 4.74 5.64 -6.97
CA SER A 375 3.36 5.97 -7.36
C SER A 375 3.18 6.18 -8.86
N VAL A 376 4.27 6.18 -9.63
CA VAL A 376 4.26 6.43 -11.09
C VAL A 376 3.41 5.37 -11.81
N HIS A 377 3.57 4.09 -11.46
CA HIS A 377 2.86 2.99 -12.11
C HIS A 377 1.33 3.11 -11.95
N TYR A 378 0.82 3.59 -10.81
CA TYR A 378 -0.62 3.83 -10.62
C TYR A 378 -1.18 4.87 -11.61
N LEU A 379 -0.42 5.94 -11.85
CA LEU A 379 -0.83 6.99 -12.78
C LEU A 379 -0.74 6.52 -14.23
N LEU A 380 0.32 5.80 -14.61
CA LEU A 380 0.39 5.16 -15.92
C LEU A 380 -0.74 4.14 -16.12
N GLY A 381 -1.02 3.32 -15.10
CA GLY A 381 -2.10 2.34 -15.09
C GLY A 381 -3.48 2.99 -15.26
N LEU A 382 -3.73 4.14 -14.63
CA LEU A 382 -4.93 4.95 -14.84
C LEU A 382 -5.07 5.33 -16.33
N TRP A 383 -4.05 5.95 -16.92
CA TRP A 383 -4.10 6.45 -18.30
C TRP A 383 -4.17 5.32 -19.32
N SER A 384 -3.43 4.24 -19.12
CA SER A 384 -3.50 3.04 -19.96
C SER A 384 -4.92 2.46 -19.97
N ARG A 385 -5.54 2.28 -18.80
CA ARG A 385 -6.93 1.77 -18.71
C ARG A 385 -7.96 2.76 -19.27
N LEU A 386 -7.72 4.07 -19.22
CA LEU A 386 -8.58 5.08 -19.85
C LEU A 386 -8.53 4.96 -21.37
N VAL A 387 -7.32 4.97 -21.94
CA VAL A 387 -7.10 4.84 -23.38
C VAL A 387 -7.68 3.52 -23.92
N ALA A 388 -7.40 2.40 -23.26
CA ALA A 388 -7.94 1.09 -23.63
C ALA A 388 -9.48 1.03 -23.60
N ALA A 389 -10.14 1.88 -22.81
CA ALA A 389 -11.60 1.92 -22.69
C ALA A 389 -12.28 2.77 -23.78
N LEU A 390 -11.55 3.67 -24.45
CA LEU A 390 -12.10 4.60 -25.44
C LEU A 390 -12.85 3.94 -26.61
N PRO A 391 -12.35 2.84 -27.22
CA PRO A 391 -13.05 2.16 -28.33
C PRO A 391 -14.44 1.65 -27.96
N TYR A 392 -14.69 1.43 -26.66
CA TYR A 392 -15.95 0.89 -26.15
C TYR A 392 -16.94 1.98 -25.73
N VAL A 393 -16.54 3.26 -25.75
CA VAL A 393 -17.44 4.38 -25.48
C VAL A 393 -18.33 4.59 -26.70
N ARG A 394 -19.63 4.31 -26.55
CA ARG A 394 -20.61 4.61 -27.60
C ARG A 394 -20.61 6.11 -27.85
N THR A 395 -20.41 6.50 -29.11
CA THR A 395 -20.50 7.88 -29.61
C THR A 395 -21.95 8.37 -29.57
N GLU A 396 -22.56 8.45 -28.39
CA GLU A 396 -23.74 9.29 -28.22
C GLU A 396 -23.34 10.75 -28.51
N ARG A 397 -24.28 11.59 -28.96
CA ARG A 397 -24.06 12.89 -29.65
C ARG A 397 -23.01 13.85 -29.04
N ASN A 398 -22.57 13.66 -27.79
CA ASN A 398 -21.57 14.48 -27.10
C ASN A 398 -20.25 13.73 -26.74
N GLY A 399 -20.16 12.41 -26.97
CA GLY A 399 -19.05 11.56 -26.52
C GLY A 399 -17.71 11.85 -27.21
N ALA A 400 -17.73 12.17 -28.50
CA ALA A 400 -16.52 12.55 -29.25
C ALA A 400 -15.92 13.88 -28.75
N ALA A 401 -16.76 14.88 -28.47
CA ALA A 401 -16.31 16.17 -27.95
C ALA A 401 -15.78 16.07 -26.51
N SER A 402 -16.37 15.21 -25.68
CA SER A 402 -15.94 15.00 -24.29
C SER A 402 -14.59 14.27 -24.13
N ILE A 403 -14.05 13.72 -25.22
CA ILE A 403 -12.82 12.92 -25.24
C ILE A 403 -11.72 13.61 -26.07
N ALA A 404 -12.08 14.52 -26.98
CA ALA A 404 -11.14 15.24 -27.85
C ALA A 404 -9.99 15.96 -27.11
N PHE A 405 -10.17 16.31 -25.83
CA PHE A 405 -9.09 16.91 -25.05
C PHE A 405 -7.96 15.91 -24.73
N LEU A 406 -8.24 14.59 -24.71
CA LEU A 406 -7.23 13.54 -24.55
C LEU A 406 -6.18 13.59 -25.65
N ASP A 407 -6.56 14.08 -26.84
CA ASP A 407 -5.64 14.24 -27.97
C ASP A 407 -4.48 15.17 -27.62
N ASN A 408 -4.69 16.12 -26.71
CA ASN A 408 -3.65 17.00 -26.19
C ASN A 408 -3.07 16.50 -24.85
N SER A 409 -3.90 15.91 -23.98
CA SER A 409 -3.47 15.47 -22.66
C SER A 409 -2.53 14.25 -22.71
N ILE A 410 -2.86 13.23 -23.51
CA ILE A 410 -2.08 11.99 -23.56
C ILE A 410 -0.65 12.23 -24.06
N PRO A 411 -0.42 12.91 -25.20
CA PRO A 411 0.95 13.23 -25.63
C PRO A 411 1.73 14.02 -24.57
N ARG A 412 1.09 15.00 -23.92
CA ARG A 412 1.73 15.80 -22.86
C ARG A 412 2.13 14.96 -21.65
N ILE A 413 1.30 14.00 -21.24
CA ILE A 413 1.58 13.08 -20.13
C ILE A 413 2.78 12.18 -20.49
N VAL A 414 2.79 11.59 -21.69
CA VAL A 414 3.89 10.73 -22.15
C VAL A 414 5.19 11.53 -22.28
N GLN A 415 5.15 12.72 -22.88
CA GLN A 415 6.31 13.61 -22.99
C GLN A 415 6.88 13.96 -21.61
N SER A 416 6.01 14.31 -20.66
CA SER A 416 6.43 14.61 -19.28
C SER A 416 7.05 13.39 -18.57
N TYR A 417 6.53 12.18 -18.82
CA TYR A 417 7.09 10.95 -18.28
C TYR A 417 8.48 10.68 -18.85
N VAL A 418 8.63 10.69 -20.17
CA VAL A 418 9.89 10.45 -20.87
C VAL A 418 10.94 11.46 -20.43
N GLN A 419 10.61 12.76 -20.48
CA GLN A 419 11.53 13.81 -20.05
C GLN A 419 11.97 13.60 -18.60
N SER A 420 11.04 13.27 -17.70
CA SER A 420 11.37 12.99 -16.30
C SER A 420 12.35 11.83 -16.13
N ARG A 421 12.23 10.76 -16.92
CA ARG A 421 13.17 9.63 -16.86
C ARG A 421 14.55 10.00 -17.39
N LEU A 422 14.59 10.80 -18.46
CA LEU A 422 15.84 11.33 -19.00
C LEU A 422 16.54 12.28 -18.03
N ASP A 423 15.77 13.12 -17.32
CA ASP A 423 16.28 14.02 -16.29
C ASP A 423 16.79 13.23 -15.07
N SER A 424 16.09 12.15 -14.67
CA SER A 424 16.54 11.30 -13.56
C SER A 424 17.87 10.62 -13.86
N ALA A 425 18.04 10.11 -15.08
CA ALA A 425 19.30 9.48 -15.50
C ALA A 425 20.50 10.43 -15.40
N LEU A 426 20.32 11.68 -15.84
CA LEU A 426 21.37 12.69 -15.77
C LEU A 426 21.69 13.12 -14.32
N GLN A 427 20.66 13.20 -13.46
CA GLN A 427 20.85 13.58 -12.05
C GLN A 427 21.56 12.48 -11.27
N VAL A 428 21.13 11.22 -11.44
CA VAL A 428 21.74 10.06 -10.78
C VAL A 428 23.19 9.87 -11.22
N SER A 429 23.51 10.07 -12.50
CA SER A 429 24.91 9.97 -12.98
C SER A 429 25.83 11.06 -12.40
N GLN A 430 25.27 12.13 -11.84
CA GLN A 430 26.02 13.23 -11.23
C GLN A 430 26.07 13.12 -9.71
N ASP A 431 25.08 12.48 -9.08
CA ASP A 431 24.92 12.36 -7.64
C ASP A 431 24.63 10.91 -7.24
N ASP A 432 25.68 10.22 -6.80
CA ASP A 432 25.66 8.81 -6.38
C ASP A 432 24.81 8.58 -5.10
N THR A 433 24.26 9.65 -4.48
CA THR A 433 23.37 9.53 -3.31
C THR A 433 21.89 9.39 -3.70
N LEU A 434 21.56 9.58 -4.97
CA LEU A 434 20.20 9.42 -5.49
C LEU A 434 19.92 7.96 -5.84
N ASP A 435 18.73 7.48 -5.51
CA ASP A 435 18.27 6.15 -5.92
C ASP A 435 18.07 6.12 -7.44
N ASP A 436 18.73 5.17 -8.13
CA ASP A 436 18.61 5.00 -9.58
C ASP A 436 17.32 4.24 -9.93
N PRO A 437 16.35 4.87 -10.63
CA PRO A 437 15.14 4.16 -11.02
C PRO A 437 15.38 3.05 -12.06
N LEU A 438 16.57 2.96 -12.69
CA LEU A 438 16.95 1.85 -13.58
C LEU A 438 17.37 0.57 -12.82
N GLU A 439 17.62 0.64 -11.52
CA GLU A 439 17.96 -0.53 -10.69
C GLU A 439 16.72 -1.33 -10.24
N ASP A 440 15.54 -0.71 -10.23
CA ASP A 440 14.28 -1.37 -9.83
C ASP A 440 13.58 -2.04 -11.01
N GLU A 441 14.06 -3.23 -11.41
CA GLU A 441 13.50 -4.02 -12.50
C GLU A 441 11.99 -4.31 -12.35
N GLY A 442 11.51 -4.47 -11.11
CA GLY A 442 10.10 -4.72 -10.83
C GLY A 442 9.23 -3.52 -11.20
N SER A 443 9.61 -2.34 -10.72
CA SER A 443 8.94 -1.07 -11.05
C SER A 443 9.04 -0.75 -12.54
N LEU A 444 10.18 -1.01 -13.18
CA LEU A 444 10.34 -0.84 -14.63
C LEU A 444 9.35 -1.69 -15.41
N ALA A 445 9.26 -2.98 -15.10
CA ALA A 445 8.33 -3.90 -15.76
C ALA A 445 6.87 -3.44 -15.62
N GLU A 446 6.47 -2.98 -14.42
CA GLU A 446 5.12 -2.47 -14.19
C GLU A 446 4.80 -1.22 -15.02
N GLN A 447 5.76 -0.29 -15.15
CA GLN A 447 5.61 0.93 -15.94
C GLN A 447 5.55 0.61 -17.44
N PHE A 448 6.48 -0.20 -17.93
CA PHE A 448 6.60 -0.55 -19.34
C PHE A 448 5.43 -1.42 -19.84
N ASP A 449 4.77 -2.19 -19.00
CA ASP A 449 3.52 -2.87 -19.36
C ASP A 449 2.38 -1.88 -19.70
N LYS A 450 2.42 -0.65 -19.17
CA LYS A 450 1.36 0.34 -19.39
C LYS A 450 1.61 1.23 -20.61
N LEU A 451 2.88 1.51 -20.93
CA LEU A 451 3.27 2.45 -21.99
C LEU A 451 2.73 2.10 -23.39
N PRO A 452 2.71 0.84 -23.87
CA PRO A 452 2.30 0.53 -25.22
C PRO A 452 0.88 1.03 -25.51
N THR A 453 -0.04 0.79 -24.58
CA THR A 453 -1.43 1.24 -24.73
C THR A 453 -1.53 2.76 -24.80
N ILE A 454 -0.78 3.48 -23.96
CA ILE A 454 -0.84 4.96 -23.88
C ILE A 454 -0.18 5.59 -25.11
N CYS A 455 0.98 5.10 -25.51
CA CYS A 455 1.76 5.63 -26.62
C CYS A 455 1.06 5.44 -27.96
N HIS A 456 0.40 4.30 -28.18
CA HIS A 456 -0.31 4.06 -29.44
C HIS A 456 -1.59 4.89 -29.61
N TYR A 457 -2.06 5.60 -28.58
CA TYR A 457 -3.22 6.49 -28.71
C TYR A 457 -3.01 7.58 -29.77
N ASN A 458 -1.84 8.23 -29.74
CA ASN A 458 -1.41 9.25 -30.69
C ASN A 458 0.00 8.93 -31.17
N TYR A 459 0.17 7.73 -31.74
CA TYR A 459 1.49 7.14 -31.91
C TYR A 459 2.44 8.00 -32.72
N ARG A 460 1.96 8.59 -33.81
CA ARG A 460 2.77 9.48 -34.64
C ARG A 460 3.33 10.68 -33.86
N VAL A 461 2.50 11.38 -33.09
CA VAL A 461 2.93 12.57 -32.31
C VAL A 461 3.93 12.17 -31.23
N ILE A 462 3.66 11.05 -30.55
CA ILE A 462 4.51 10.55 -29.48
C ILE A 462 5.83 10.01 -30.04
N GLY A 463 5.78 9.27 -31.15
CA GLY A 463 6.93 8.75 -31.87
C GLY A 463 7.82 9.84 -32.43
N GLU A 464 7.25 10.90 -33.05
CA GLU A 464 8.02 12.07 -33.49
C GLU A 464 8.78 12.73 -32.34
N TYR A 465 8.17 12.84 -31.15
CA TYR A 465 8.84 13.34 -29.95
C TYR A 465 9.95 12.41 -29.44
N LEU A 466 9.69 11.09 -29.38
CA LEU A 466 10.69 10.11 -28.99
C LEU A 466 11.89 10.15 -29.93
N LEU A 467 11.67 10.22 -31.25
CA LEU A 467 12.71 10.37 -32.26
C LEU A 467 13.54 11.64 -32.03
N GLN A 468 12.88 12.77 -31.74
CA GLN A 468 13.58 14.03 -31.46
C GLN A 468 14.50 13.92 -30.23
N MET A 469 14.02 13.32 -29.13
CA MET A 469 14.82 13.11 -27.92
C MET A 469 15.98 12.15 -28.20
N PHE A 470 15.70 11.05 -28.89
CA PHE A 470 16.70 10.06 -29.24
C PHE A 470 17.80 10.65 -30.12
N ASP A 471 17.45 11.36 -31.19
CA ASP A 471 18.41 11.95 -32.11
C ASP A 471 19.27 13.03 -31.41
N THR A 472 18.69 13.79 -30.48
CA THR A 472 19.41 14.78 -29.67
C THR A 472 20.45 14.12 -28.75
N ILE A 473 20.03 13.14 -27.94
CA ILE A 473 20.90 12.45 -26.98
C ILE A 473 21.95 11.62 -27.72
N LEU A 474 21.58 10.94 -28.80
CA LEU A 474 22.51 10.14 -29.60
C LEU A 474 23.60 11.01 -30.25
N THR A 475 23.25 12.22 -30.69
CA THR A 475 24.25 13.18 -31.23
C THR A 475 25.22 13.62 -30.14
N GLN A 476 24.72 14.00 -28.96
CA GLN A 476 25.56 14.36 -27.82
C GLN A 476 26.48 13.21 -27.38
N TYR A 477 25.96 11.98 -27.37
CA TYR A 477 26.73 10.78 -27.05
C TYR A 477 27.85 10.51 -28.05
N ARG A 478 27.58 10.66 -29.36
CA ARG A 478 28.60 10.54 -30.41
C ARG A 478 29.72 11.55 -30.24
N GLU A 479 29.37 12.81 -29.99
CA GLU A 479 30.34 13.89 -29.79
C GLU A 479 31.18 13.65 -28.53
N ALA A 480 30.56 13.28 -27.41
CA ALA A 480 31.25 12.98 -26.17
C ALA A 480 32.19 11.77 -26.31
N CYS A 481 31.77 10.70 -27.00
CA CYS A 481 32.62 9.55 -27.28
C CYS A 481 33.82 9.92 -28.15
N ALA A 482 33.62 10.72 -29.20
CA ALA A 482 34.72 11.16 -30.06
C ALA A 482 35.77 11.98 -29.28
N LEU A 483 35.31 12.88 -28.41
CA LEU A 483 36.18 13.67 -27.54
C LEU A 483 36.99 12.81 -26.57
N ALA A 484 36.34 11.83 -25.93
CA ALA A 484 37.02 10.91 -25.01
C ALA A 484 38.10 10.05 -25.70
N MET A 485 37.87 9.69 -26.97
CA MET A 485 38.83 8.92 -27.76
C MET A 485 40.06 9.73 -28.19
N ASP A 486 39.87 11.00 -28.58
CA ASP A 486 40.95 11.89 -28.99
C ASP A 486 41.83 12.32 -27.80
N ALA A 487 41.24 12.40 -26.59
CA ALA A 487 41.92 12.89 -25.40
C ALA A 487 42.93 11.93 -24.75
N GLN A 488 43.05 10.67 -25.21
CA GLN A 488 43.90 9.62 -24.59
C GLN A 488 43.80 9.66 -23.04
N MET A 489 42.58 9.69 -22.51
CA MET A 489 42.33 10.01 -21.09
C MET A 489 43.15 9.14 -20.13
N ASP A 490 43.84 9.80 -19.20
CA ASP A 490 44.20 9.24 -17.90
C ASP A 490 42.90 9.06 -17.07
N ASP A 491 42.82 8.01 -16.25
CA ASP A 491 41.66 7.57 -15.44
C ASP A 491 41.04 8.63 -14.48
N ASP A 492 41.58 9.86 -14.41
CA ASP A 492 41.29 10.86 -13.37
C ASP A 492 40.31 12.00 -13.78
N ASP A 493 39.87 12.14 -15.05
CA ASP A 493 38.84 13.14 -15.42
C ASP A 493 37.42 12.60 -15.26
N ASP A 494 36.99 12.53 -14.00
CA ASP A 494 35.68 12.05 -13.54
C ASP A 494 34.50 12.81 -14.21
N THR A 495 34.72 14.03 -14.68
CA THR A 495 33.63 14.89 -15.21
C THR A 495 33.13 14.43 -16.58
N LEU A 496 34.04 14.15 -17.52
CA LEU A 496 33.67 13.66 -18.86
C LEU A 496 33.11 12.23 -18.79
N GLY A 497 33.68 11.40 -17.90
CA GLY A 497 33.19 10.05 -17.62
C GLY A 497 31.75 10.04 -17.11
N ARG A 498 31.45 10.83 -16.06
CA ARG A 498 30.08 11.01 -15.54
C ARG A 498 29.11 11.56 -16.59
N GLY A 499 29.58 12.46 -17.46
CA GLY A 499 28.80 12.99 -18.58
C GLY A 499 28.42 11.91 -19.61
N ILE A 500 29.36 11.04 -19.98
CA ILE A 500 29.10 9.91 -20.87
C ILE A 500 28.16 8.90 -20.20
N HIS A 501 28.35 8.58 -18.92
CA HIS A 501 27.46 7.68 -18.19
C HIS A 501 26.01 8.20 -18.15
N GLY A 502 25.81 9.49 -17.89
CA GLY A 502 24.48 10.10 -17.94
C GLY A 502 23.80 9.95 -19.29
N LEU A 503 24.53 10.15 -20.39
CA LEU A 503 24.02 9.93 -21.75
C LEU A 503 23.69 8.45 -22.02
N GLU A 504 24.50 7.53 -21.52
CA GLU A 504 24.26 6.09 -21.66
C GLU A 504 23.02 5.63 -20.88
N MET A 505 22.81 6.16 -19.68
CA MET A 505 21.60 5.91 -18.89
C MET A 505 20.35 6.51 -19.54
N GLN A 506 20.46 7.70 -20.13
CA GLN A 506 19.38 8.30 -20.92
C GLN A 506 19.03 7.45 -22.16
N LEU A 507 20.03 6.95 -22.87
CA LEU A 507 19.83 6.03 -24.00
C LEU A 507 19.21 4.71 -23.53
N ALA A 508 19.61 4.18 -22.37
CA ALA A 508 19.00 2.98 -21.78
C ALA A 508 17.49 3.16 -21.57
N TRP A 509 17.06 4.27 -20.96
CA TRP A 509 15.64 4.60 -20.81
C TRP A 509 14.90 4.63 -22.14
N LEU A 510 15.45 5.32 -23.15
CA LEU A 510 14.82 5.40 -24.47
C LEU A 510 14.72 4.03 -25.14
N ILE A 511 15.75 3.19 -25.03
CA ILE A 511 15.75 1.84 -25.61
C ILE A 511 14.70 0.97 -24.91
N TYR A 512 14.64 0.99 -23.57
CA TYR A 512 13.59 0.27 -22.85
C TYR A 512 12.18 0.74 -23.23
N ILE A 513 11.97 2.06 -23.32
CA ILE A 513 10.67 2.64 -23.72
C ILE A 513 10.33 2.19 -25.14
N VAL A 514 11.24 2.31 -26.09
CA VAL A 514 11.04 1.86 -27.49
C VAL A 514 10.76 0.37 -27.56
N GLY A 515 11.57 -0.46 -26.89
CA GLY A 515 11.39 -1.91 -26.83
C GLY A 515 10.03 -2.29 -26.27
N SER A 516 9.58 -1.62 -25.20
CA SER A 516 8.25 -1.84 -24.62
C SER A 516 7.13 -1.50 -25.60
N ILE A 517 7.19 -0.32 -26.24
CA ILE A 517 6.15 0.15 -27.17
C ILE A 517 6.05 -0.80 -28.35
N ILE A 518 7.17 -1.11 -29.03
CA ILE A 518 7.18 -1.98 -30.20
C ILE A 518 6.78 -3.42 -29.81
N GLY A 519 7.32 -3.95 -28.72
CA GLY A 519 7.03 -5.30 -28.24
C GLY A 519 5.58 -5.49 -27.78
N GLY A 520 4.95 -4.43 -27.28
CA GLY A 520 3.55 -4.41 -26.86
C GLY A 520 2.57 -4.08 -27.99
N HIS A 521 3.04 -3.74 -29.19
CA HIS A 521 2.16 -3.40 -30.32
C HIS A 521 1.51 -4.68 -30.89
N SER A 522 0.19 -4.78 -30.77
CA SER A 522 -0.60 -5.76 -31.50
C SER A 522 -1.13 -5.18 -32.82
N TYR A 523 -0.48 -5.48 -33.95
CA TYR A 523 -0.96 -5.12 -35.30
C TYR A 523 -2.29 -5.77 -35.71
N ALA A 524 -2.84 -6.65 -34.86
CA ALA A 524 -4.20 -7.17 -35.01
C ALA A 524 -5.27 -6.25 -34.40
N SER A 525 -4.86 -5.17 -33.72
CA SER A 525 -5.77 -4.22 -33.10
C SER A 525 -6.47 -3.35 -34.15
N PRO A 526 -7.78 -3.13 -34.05
CA PRO A 526 -8.50 -2.17 -34.89
C PRO A 526 -8.08 -0.71 -34.66
N GLN A 527 -7.17 -0.43 -33.70
CA GLN A 527 -6.59 0.90 -33.48
C GLN A 527 -5.26 1.13 -34.22
N ALA A 528 -4.64 0.10 -34.83
CA ALA A 528 -3.41 0.28 -35.60
C ALA A 528 -3.69 1.21 -36.79
N ALA A 529 -3.00 2.35 -36.83
CA ALA A 529 -3.16 3.34 -37.88
C ALA A 529 -2.18 3.04 -39.02
N ASP A 530 -2.59 3.30 -40.27
CA ASP A 530 -1.68 3.25 -41.41
C ASP A 530 -0.49 4.19 -41.17
N GLY A 531 0.74 3.66 -41.17
CA GLY A 531 1.97 4.41 -40.97
C GLY A 531 2.62 4.24 -39.60
N ASP A 532 2.00 3.53 -38.65
CA ASP A 532 2.62 3.19 -37.36
C ASP A 532 3.90 2.36 -37.56
N GLU A 533 3.93 1.49 -38.57
CA GLU A 533 5.10 0.68 -38.94
C GLU A 533 6.32 1.52 -39.35
N ILE A 534 6.08 2.74 -39.87
CA ILE A 534 7.15 3.68 -40.23
C ILE A 534 7.78 4.24 -38.95
N VAL A 535 6.96 4.59 -37.96
CA VAL A 535 7.41 5.07 -36.65
C VAL A 535 8.23 3.97 -35.94
N ASP A 536 7.74 2.73 -35.96
CA ASP A 536 8.46 1.57 -35.40
C ASP A 536 9.82 1.37 -36.07
N ALA A 537 9.87 1.45 -37.40
CA ALA A 537 11.10 1.31 -38.17
C ALA A 537 12.10 2.43 -37.86
N ASP A 538 11.62 3.67 -37.77
CA ASP A 538 12.44 4.83 -37.46
C ASP A 538 13.03 4.75 -36.04
N LEU A 539 12.23 4.36 -35.04
CA LEU A 539 12.69 4.17 -33.66
C LEU A 539 13.68 3.01 -33.55
N SER A 540 13.38 1.87 -34.17
CA SER A 540 14.27 0.70 -34.22
C SER A 540 15.62 1.06 -34.84
N ASN A 541 15.63 1.87 -35.92
CA ASN A 541 16.86 2.32 -36.56
C ASN A 541 17.75 3.13 -35.61
N ARG A 542 17.18 3.93 -34.69
CA ARG A 542 17.96 4.66 -33.67
C ARG A 542 18.58 3.69 -32.66
N VAL A 543 17.84 2.69 -32.19
CA VAL A 543 18.37 1.63 -31.31
C VAL A 543 19.57 0.92 -31.94
N PHE A 544 19.43 0.44 -33.18
CA PHE A 544 20.54 -0.21 -33.90
C PHE A 544 21.70 0.75 -34.19
N SER A 545 21.42 2.04 -34.41
CA SER A 545 22.47 3.05 -34.58
C SER A 545 23.26 3.27 -33.29
N THR A 546 22.62 3.21 -32.12
CA THR A 546 23.30 3.25 -30.82
C THR A 546 24.18 2.03 -30.62
N MET A 547 23.66 0.83 -30.90
CA MET A 547 24.43 -0.43 -30.80
C MET A 547 25.73 -0.36 -31.60
N LYS A 548 25.68 0.17 -32.84
CA LYS A 548 26.86 0.33 -33.69
C LYS A 548 27.92 1.26 -33.10
N ILE A 549 27.52 2.32 -32.40
CA ILE A 549 28.46 3.26 -31.76
C ILE A 549 29.14 2.59 -30.57
N VAL A 550 28.35 1.90 -29.74
CA VAL A 550 28.86 1.16 -28.58
C VAL A 550 29.82 0.05 -29.02
N GLU A 551 29.45 -0.72 -30.03
CA GLU A 551 30.30 -1.76 -30.62
C GLU A 551 31.60 -1.19 -31.17
N HIS A 552 31.53 -0.07 -31.90
CA HIS A 552 32.70 0.61 -32.45
C HIS A 552 33.69 1.02 -31.35
N ARG A 553 33.19 1.63 -30.26
CA ARG A 553 34.00 2.04 -29.11
C ARG A 553 34.64 0.85 -28.39
N LEU A 554 33.88 -0.23 -28.21
CA LEU A 554 34.37 -1.45 -27.59
C LEU A 554 35.50 -2.08 -28.41
N ILE A 555 35.34 -2.18 -29.74
CA ILE A 555 36.35 -2.72 -30.65
C ILE A 555 37.60 -1.84 -30.66
N GLN A 556 37.47 -0.52 -30.79
CA GLN A 556 38.61 0.39 -30.87
C GLN A 556 39.42 0.46 -29.57
N SER A 557 38.77 0.32 -28.42
CA SER A 557 39.45 0.26 -27.12
C SER A 557 40.05 -1.11 -26.81
N GLY A 558 39.89 -2.11 -27.69
CA GLY A 558 40.33 -3.49 -27.43
C GLY A 558 39.59 -4.13 -26.25
N GLY A 559 38.34 -3.74 -26.01
CA GLY A 559 37.50 -4.24 -24.93
C GLY A 559 37.66 -3.53 -23.58
N ARG A 560 38.43 -2.44 -23.50
CA ARG A 560 38.70 -1.72 -22.25
C ARG A 560 37.61 -0.73 -21.86
N VAL A 561 36.99 -0.06 -22.84
CA VAL A 561 35.97 0.96 -22.61
C VAL A 561 34.60 0.38 -22.92
N LYS A 562 33.94 -0.18 -21.91
CA LYS A 562 32.55 -0.68 -21.97
C LYS A 562 31.55 0.46 -21.79
N CYS A 563 30.30 0.27 -22.18
CA CYS A 563 29.24 1.20 -21.81
C CYS A 563 28.67 0.86 -20.44
N HIS A 564 27.91 1.80 -19.90
CA HIS A 564 27.21 1.64 -18.63
C HIS A 564 26.35 0.38 -18.65
N ILE A 565 26.30 -0.33 -17.51
CA ILE A 565 25.62 -1.61 -17.39
C ILE A 565 24.14 -1.53 -17.79
N HIS A 566 23.45 -0.44 -17.44
CA HIS A 566 22.05 -0.23 -17.83
C HIS A 566 21.86 -0.15 -19.36
N LEU A 567 22.82 0.41 -20.10
CA LEU A 567 22.73 0.46 -21.56
C LEU A 567 22.98 -0.93 -22.17
N GLU A 568 23.90 -1.72 -21.59
CA GLU A 568 24.11 -3.11 -22.00
C GLU A 568 22.84 -3.95 -21.79
N LEU A 569 22.21 -3.82 -20.62
CA LEU A 569 20.97 -4.52 -20.28
C LEU A 569 19.80 -4.08 -21.17
N ALA A 570 19.69 -2.78 -21.48
CA ALA A 570 18.63 -2.26 -22.33
C ALA A 570 18.64 -2.86 -23.74
N PHE A 571 19.82 -3.20 -24.28
CA PHE A 571 19.94 -3.87 -25.58
C PHE A 571 19.45 -5.32 -25.61
N LEU A 572 19.21 -5.94 -24.45
CA LEU A 572 18.66 -7.30 -24.35
C LEU A 572 17.13 -7.33 -24.38
N HIS A 573 16.48 -6.19 -24.13
CA HIS A 573 15.05 -5.99 -24.26
C HIS A 573 14.66 -5.66 -25.70
#